data_AF-A0A132EGQ0-F1
#
_entry.id   AF-A0A132EGQ0-F1
#
_cell.length_a   1.000
_cell.length_b   1.000
_cell.length_c   1.000
_cell.angle_alpha   90.00
_cell.angle_beta   90.00
_cell.angle_gamma   90.00
#
_symmetry.space_group_name_H-M   'P 1'
#
loop_
_entity.id
_entity.type
_entity.pdbx_description
1 polymer ?
#
loop_
_entity_poly.entity_id
_entity_poly.type
_entity_poly.pdbx_seq_one_letter_code
_entity_poly.pdbx_strand_id
1 'polypeptide(L)'
;MNMPTPTAATIPQLAEGEIYVGGVANTAGELHHVILLPGDNDDATWQVQMEWAQSIGGDLPTRVEMLFLLENHRDEFQPDAYWSNQPDTDPGYSGWAWFQTFYYGFQHCYDQNYRCRARAVRRLPI
;
A
#
# COMPACT_ATOMS: atom_id res chain seq x y z
N MET A 1 -12.19 25.44 -25.70
CA MET A 1 -11.80 25.79 -24.31
C MET A 1 -10.36 25.37 -24.12
N ASN A 2 -9.46 26.30 -23.79
CA ASN A 2 -8.10 25.92 -23.40
C ASN A 2 -8.18 25.40 -21.98
N MET A 3 -8.11 24.08 -21.81
CA MET A 3 -7.92 23.48 -20.48
C MET A 3 -6.58 24.00 -19.94
N PRO A 4 -6.53 24.59 -18.74
CA PRO A 4 -5.26 24.93 -18.13
C PRO A 4 -4.40 23.66 -18.04
N THR A 5 -3.12 23.77 -18.40
CA THR A 5 -2.14 22.71 -18.17
C THR A 5 -2.19 22.37 -16.67
N PRO A 6 -2.44 21.11 -16.28
CA PRO A 6 -2.44 20.74 -14.88
C PRO A 6 -1.07 21.05 -14.29
N THR A 7 -1.03 21.93 -13.28
CA THR A 7 0.16 22.12 -12.46
C THR A 7 0.39 20.82 -11.68
N ALA A 8 1.65 20.36 -11.62
CA ALA A 8 2.00 19.21 -10.79
C ALA A 8 1.56 19.45 -9.34
N ALA A 9 1.00 18.43 -8.70
CA ALA A 9 0.63 18.52 -7.29
C ALA A 9 1.86 18.87 -6.43
N THR A 10 1.65 19.68 -5.39
CA THR A 10 2.71 19.94 -4.40
C THR A 10 2.98 18.65 -3.65
N ILE A 11 4.23 18.19 -3.65
CA ILE A 11 4.63 16.98 -2.91
C ILE A 11 4.87 17.36 -1.44
N PRO A 12 4.37 16.58 -0.47
CA PRO A 12 4.61 16.85 0.94
C PRO A 12 6.08 16.68 1.32
N GLN A 13 6.49 17.28 2.44
CA GLN A 13 7.83 17.04 2.98
C GLN A 13 8.01 15.56 3.34
N LEU A 14 9.14 15.00 2.91
CA LEU A 14 9.55 13.62 3.20
C LEU A 14 10.59 13.60 4.32
N ALA A 15 10.50 12.62 5.21
CA ALA A 15 11.55 12.26 6.14
C ALA A 15 12.64 11.43 5.44
N GLU A 16 13.77 11.22 6.12
CA GLU A 16 14.86 10.41 5.59
C GLU A 16 14.39 8.97 5.29
N GLY A 17 14.70 8.49 4.07
CA GLY A 17 14.34 7.14 3.62
C GLY A 17 12.88 6.99 3.15
N GLU A 18 12.05 8.02 3.25
CA GLU A 18 10.70 7.98 2.70
C GLU A 18 10.68 8.18 1.18
N ILE A 19 9.75 7.50 0.51
CA ILE A 19 9.56 7.59 -0.93
C ILE A 19 8.15 8.09 -1.21
N TYR A 20 8.04 9.17 -1.98
CA TYR A 20 6.75 9.63 -2.46
C TYR A 20 6.22 8.68 -3.54
N VAL A 21 5.03 8.13 -3.31
CA VAL A 21 4.38 7.16 -4.22
C VAL A 21 3.46 7.87 -5.21
N GLY A 22 2.64 8.80 -4.72
CA GLY A 22 1.67 9.52 -5.56
C GLY A 22 0.44 10.02 -4.81
N GLY A 23 -0.47 10.64 -5.54
CA GLY A 23 -1.80 11.01 -5.06
C GLY A 23 -2.83 9.94 -5.46
N VAL A 24 -3.67 9.51 -4.52
CA VAL A 24 -4.75 8.56 -4.74
C VAL A 24 -6.08 9.23 -4.36
N ALA A 25 -7.14 8.91 -5.10
CA ALA A 25 -8.49 9.35 -4.82
C ALA A 25 -9.35 8.18 -4.33
N ASN A 26 -10.24 8.42 -3.38
CA ASN A 26 -11.33 7.48 -3.09
C ASN A 26 -12.60 7.81 -3.90
N THR A 27 -13.64 6.99 -3.78
CA THR A 27 -14.90 7.16 -4.51
C THR A 27 -15.71 8.38 -4.07
N ALA A 28 -15.40 8.99 -2.92
CA ALA A 28 -15.98 10.26 -2.49
C ALA A 28 -15.26 11.47 -3.09
N GLY A 29 -14.18 11.25 -3.85
CA GLY A 29 -13.35 12.31 -4.43
C GLY A 29 -12.34 12.91 -3.44
N GLU A 30 -12.18 12.31 -2.26
CA GLU A 30 -11.15 12.71 -1.30
C GLU A 30 -9.79 12.26 -1.81
N LEU A 31 -8.84 13.17 -1.79
CA LEU A 31 -7.50 12.99 -2.31
C LEU A 31 -6.50 12.90 -1.16
N HIS A 32 -5.58 11.94 -1.24
CA HIS A 32 -4.47 11.84 -0.31
C HIS A 32 -3.16 11.52 -1.03
N HIS A 33 -2.07 12.08 -0.52
CA HIS A 33 -0.71 11.64 -0.81
C HIS A 33 -0.45 10.31 -0.13
N VAL A 34 0.30 9.45 -0.81
CA VAL A 34 0.82 8.19 -0.32
C VAL A 34 2.33 8.28 -0.26
N ILE A 35 2.88 8.00 0.91
CA ILE A 35 4.33 7.99 1.17
C ILE A 35 4.70 6.61 1.69
N LEU A 36 5.63 5.94 1.01
CA LEU A 36 6.21 4.68 1.46
C LEU A 36 7.23 4.96 2.56
N LEU A 37 7.03 4.32 3.71
CA LEU A 37 7.95 4.41 4.84
C LEU A 37 9.19 3.54 4.62
N PRO A 38 10.34 3.91 5.19
CA PRO A 38 11.54 3.08 5.11
C PRO A 38 11.34 1.75 5.84
N GLY A 39 12.00 0.72 5.33
CA GLY A 39 12.00 -0.64 5.90
C GLY A 39 10.90 -1.55 5.38
N ASP A 40 11.04 -2.83 5.72
CA ASP A 40 10.12 -3.92 5.45
C ASP A 40 10.01 -4.83 6.66
N ASN A 41 9.02 -5.73 6.64
CA ASN A 41 8.92 -6.82 7.61
C ASN A 41 8.85 -8.15 6.87
N ASP A 42 9.56 -9.13 7.40
CA ASP A 42 9.53 -10.50 6.91
C ASP A 42 8.14 -11.15 7.10
N ASP A 43 7.99 -12.36 6.58
CA ASP A 43 6.73 -13.07 6.49
C ASP A 43 6.04 -13.25 7.85
N ALA A 44 4.85 -12.67 8.00
CA ALA A 44 4.01 -12.80 9.17
C ALA A 44 2.52 -12.82 8.81
N THR A 45 1.70 -13.20 9.79
CA THR A 45 0.24 -13.21 9.63
C THR A 45 -0.29 -11.79 9.40
N TRP A 46 -1.45 -11.69 8.76
CA TRP A 46 -2.01 -10.40 8.37
C TRP A 46 -2.16 -9.43 9.56
N GLN A 47 -2.67 -9.92 10.69
CA GLN A 47 -2.82 -9.12 11.91
C GLN A 47 -1.48 -8.63 12.45
N VAL A 48 -0.44 -9.47 12.45
CA VAL A 48 0.91 -9.08 12.89
C VAL A 48 1.50 -8.01 11.98
N GLN A 49 1.21 -8.06 10.68
CA GLN A 49 1.68 -7.05 9.73
C GLN A 49 0.94 -5.72 9.87
N MET A 50 -0.37 -5.74 10.12
CA MET A 50 -1.15 -4.55 10.44
C MET A 50 -0.58 -3.85 11.69
N GLU A 51 -0.29 -4.62 12.74
CA GLU A 51 0.32 -4.11 13.99
C GLU A 51 1.73 -3.55 13.77
N TRP A 52 2.57 -4.25 12.99
CA TRP A 52 3.90 -3.77 12.64
C TRP A 52 3.84 -2.43 11.89
N ALA A 53 2.98 -2.31 10.87
CA ALA A 53 2.87 -1.06 10.11
C ALA A 53 2.44 0.11 11.00
N GLN A 54 1.47 -0.12 11.90
CA GLN A 54 1.05 0.86 12.89
C GLN A 54 2.18 1.25 13.86
N SER A 55 3.00 0.28 14.28
CA SER A 55 4.11 0.52 15.21
C SER A 55 5.17 1.49 14.66
N ILE A 56 5.30 1.60 13.34
CA ILE A 56 6.20 2.55 12.67
C ILE A 56 5.47 3.78 12.13
N GLY A 57 4.24 4.03 12.59
CA GLY A 57 3.45 5.22 12.25
C GLY A 57 2.80 5.17 10.87
N GLY A 58 2.65 3.98 10.28
CA GLY A 58 2.02 3.76 8.99
C GLY A 58 0.85 2.79 9.05
N ASP A 59 0.51 2.30 7.87
CA ASP A 59 -0.51 1.28 7.62
C ASP A 59 -0.07 0.43 6.42
N LEU A 60 -0.61 -0.77 6.25
CA LEU A 60 -0.35 -1.52 5.04
C LEU A 60 -0.94 -0.77 3.82
N PRO A 61 -0.33 -0.89 2.62
CA PRO A 61 -0.89 -0.30 1.41
C PRO A 61 -2.27 -0.89 1.11
N THR A 62 -3.17 -0.08 0.56
CA THR A 62 -4.39 -0.59 -0.09
C THR A 62 -4.02 -1.30 -1.39
N ARG A 63 -4.94 -2.10 -1.93
CA ARG A 63 -4.75 -2.77 -3.23
C ARG A 63 -4.46 -1.79 -4.36
N VAL A 64 -5.08 -0.62 -4.38
CA VAL A 64 -4.81 0.40 -5.42
C VAL A 64 -3.39 0.96 -5.25
N GLU A 65 -2.98 1.24 -4.03
CA GLU A 65 -1.63 1.74 -3.72
C GLU A 65 -0.56 0.70 -4.04
N MET A 66 -0.84 -0.59 -3.83
CA MET A 66 0.06 -1.67 -4.23
C MET A 66 0.34 -1.70 -5.74
N LEU A 67 -0.66 -1.40 -6.57
CA LEU A 67 -0.45 -1.32 -8.02
C LEU A 67 0.47 -0.15 -8.39
N PHE A 68 0.33 1.00 -7.72
CA PHE A 68 1.25 2.13 -7.91
C PHE A 68 2.67 1.78 -7.49
N LEU A 69 2.82 1.11 -6.34
CA LEU A 69 4.11 0.63 -5.83
C LEU A 69 4.77 -0.37 -6.79
N LEU A 70 3.99 -1.31 -7.34
CA LEU A 70 4.51 -2.25 -8.32
C LEU A 70 4.95 -1.57 -9.61
N GLU A 71 4.16 -0.63 -10.14
CA GLU A 71 4.46 0.01 -11.42
C GLU A 71 5.68 0.95 -11.32
N ASN A 72 5.77 1.74 -10.25
CA ASN A 72 6.73 2.84 -10.18
C ASN A 72 7.89 2.59 -9.22
N HIS A 73 7.76 1.62 -8.31
CA HIS A 73 8.70 1.38 -7.22
C HIS A 73 9.02 -0.10 -7.03
N ARG A 74 8.89 -0.93 -8.07
CA ARG A 74 9.13 -2.38 -7.96
C ARG A 74 10.48 -2.74 -7.36
N ASP A 75 11.51 -1.96 -7.69
CA ASP A 75 12.88 -2.19 -7.25
C ASP A 75 13.07 -2.01 -5.72
N GLU A 76 12.09 -1.40 -5.05
CA GLU A 76 12.05 -1.31 -3.59
C GLU A 76 11.59 -2.61 -2.93
N PHE A 77 11.08 -3.59 -3.70
CA PHE A 77 10.43 -4.79 -3.17
C PHE A 77 11.19 -6.06 -3.57
N GLN A 78 11.23 -7.01 -2.64
CA GLN A 78 11.57 -8.39 -2.98
C GLN A 78 10.52 -8.99 -3.93
N PRO A 79 10.88 -9.93 -4.82
CA PRO A 79 9.95 -10.58 -5.74
C PRO A 79 9.04 -11.61 -5.02
N ASP A 80 8.22 -11.13 -4.08
CA ASP A 80 7.43 -11.92 -3.12
C ASP A 80 6.01 -11.37 -2.92
N ALA A 81 5.21 -12.01 -2.07
CA ALA A 81 3.87 -11.59 -1.67
C ALA A 81 3.91 -10.59 -0.50
N TYR A 82 3.10 -9.53 -0.60
CA TYR A 82 2.94 -8.50 0.43
C TYR A 82 1.47 -8.34 0.80
N TRP A 83 1.16 -8.32 2.11
CA TRP A 83 -0.19 -8.07 2.60
C TRP A 83 -0.65 -6.64 2.36
N SER A 84 -1.90 -6.49 1.94
CA SER A 84 -2.60 -5.19 1.88
C SER A 84 -3.39 -4.96 3.17
N ASN A 85 -3.81 -3.72 3.44
CA ASN A 85 -4.67 -3.43 4.61
C ASN A 85 -6.14 -3.88 4.44
N GLN A 86 -6.49 -4.54 3.34
CA GLN A 86 -7.88 -4.84 3.01
C GLN A 86 -8.22 -6.29 3.37
N PRO A 87 -9.13 -6.53 4.34
CA PRO A 87 -9.72 -7.84 4.53
C PRO A 87 -10.59 -8.19 3.32
N ASP A 88 -10.84 -9.48 3.11
CA ASP A 88 -11.87 -9.92 2.18
C ASP A 88 -13.26 -9.80 2.82
N THR A 89 -14.22 -9.29 2.08
CA THR A 89 -15.60 -9.04 2.53
C THR A 89 -16.62 -9.89 1.79
N ASP A 90 -16.20 -10.75 0.86
CA ASP A 90 -17.10 -11.63 0.13
C ASP A 90 -17.69 -12.73 1.03
N PRO A 91 -18.93 -13.20 0.77
CA PRO A 91 -19.53 -14.26 1.56
C PRO A 91 -18.67 -15.53 1.61
N GLY A 92 -18.32 -15.98 2.82
CA GLY A 92 -17.47 -17.16 3.04
C GLY A 92 -15.98 -16.88 3.22
N TYR A 93 -15.54 -15.63 3.07
CA TYR A 93 -14.13 -15.22 3.20
C TYR A 93 -13.83 -14.48 4.52
N SER A 94 -14.66 -14.68 5.54
CA SER A 94 -14.35 -14.17 6.89
C SER A 94 -13.01 -14.74 7.36
N GLY A 95 -12.11 -13.87 7.82
CA GLY A 95 -10.75 -14.26 8.21
C GLY A 95 -9.77 -14.33 7.04
N TRP A 96 -10.11 -13.80 5.87
CA TRP A 96 -9.20 -13.67 4.72
C TRP A 96 -8.80 -12.21 4.52
N ALA A 97 -7.68 -11.99 3.86
CA ALA A 97 -7.20 -10.67 3.48
C ALA A 97 -6.55 -10.69 2.10
N TRP A 98 -6.45 -9.52 1.47
CA TRP A 98 -5.83 -9.36 0.17
C TRP A 98 -4.32 -9.14 0.27
N PHE A 99 -3.57 -9.71 -0.66
CA PHE A 99 -2.15 -9.49 -0.86
C PHE A 99 -1.83 -9.27 -2.34
N GLN A 100 -0.66 -8.68 -2.63
CA GLN A 100 -0.13 -8.54 -3.98
C GLN A 100 1.23 -9.19 -4.10
N THR A 101 1.48 -9.81 -5.25
CA THR A 101 2.77 -10.38 -5.60
C THR A 101 3.61 -9.38 -6.38
N PHE A 102 4.86 -9.19 -5.98
CA PHE A 102 5.80 -8.28 -6.66
C PHE A 102 6.64 -8.96 -7.74
N TYR A 103 6.42 -10.26 -7.99
CA TYR A 103 7.00 -10.96 -9.15
C TYR A 103 6.18 -10.75 -10.44
N TYR A 104 4.89 -11.12 -10.48
CA TYR A 104 4.00 -10.95 -11.65
C TYR A 104 2.90 -9.88 -11.47
N GLY A 105 2.70 -9.34 -10.26
CA GLY A 105 1.71 -8.29 -10.01
C GLY A 105 0.30 -8.77 -9.71
N PHE A 106 0.08 -10.08 -9.50
CA PHE A 106 -1.24 -10.59 -9.16
C PHE A 106 -1.69 -10.15 -7.78
N GLN A 107 -2.98 -9.82 -7.67
CA GLN A 107 -3.69 -9.65 -6.41
C GLN A 107 -4.58 -10.85 -6.14
N HIS A 108 -4.47 -11.39 -4.94
CA HIS A 108 -5.26 -12.53 -4.45
C HIS A 108 -5.64 -12.31 -2.99
N CYS A 109 -6.56 -13.12 -2.50
CA CYS A 109 -6.85 -13.21 -1.07
C CYS A 109 -6.43 -14.58 -0.52
N TYR A 110 -6.08 -14.60 0.76
CA TYR A 110 -5.82 -15.84 1.49
C TYR A 110 -6.24 -15.71 2.95
N ASP A 111 -6.33 -16.84 3.65
CA ASP A 111 -6.52 -16.88 5.10
C ASP A 111 -5.47 -16.00 5.82
N GLN A 112 -5.93 -15.21 6.79
CA GLN A 112 -5.12 -14.23 7.52
C GLN A 112 -3.98 -14.87 8.34
N ASN A 113 -4.00 -16.19 8.58
CA ASN A 113 -2.91 -16.93 9.22
C ASN A 113 -1.78 -17.32 8.25
N TYR A 114 -1.98 -17.13 6.94
CA TYR A 114 -0.88 -17.24 5.98
C TYR A 114 0.15 -16.12 6.22
N ARG A 115 1.37 -16.32 5.72
CA ARG A 115 2.48 -15.43 5.99
C ARG A 115 2.95 -14.79 4.69
N CYS A 116 2.85 -13.46 4.64
CA CYS A 116 3.39 -12.63 3.57
C CYS A 116 4.19 -11.50 4.20
N ARG A 117 5.07 -10.88 3.41
CA ARG A 117 5.84 -9.70 3.80
C ARG A 117 4.94 -8.48 4.01
N ALA A 118 5.52 -7.41 4.55
CA ALA A 118 4.85 -6.13 4.64
C ALA A 118 5.76 -4.96 4.30
N ARG A 119 5.12 -3.91 3.76
CA ARG A 119 5.61 -2.54 3.71
C ARG A 119 4.57 -1.65 4.34
N ALA A 120 4.97 -0.49 4.82
CA ALA A 120 4.05 0.48 5.42
C ALA A 120 4.03 1.78 4.60
N VAL A 121 2.86 2.37 4.51
CA VAL A 121 2.65 3.71 3.96
C VAL A 121 2.06 4.62 5.02
N ARG A 122 2.35 5.91 4.94
CA ARG A 122 1.56 6.96 5.59
C ARG A 122 0.81 7.77 4.55
N ARG A 123 -0.36 8.29 4.94
CA ARG A 123 -1.25 9.04 4.05
C ARG A 123 -1.42 10.46 4.58
N LEU A 124 -1.38 11.46 3.69
CA LEU A 124 -1.64 12.86 4.02
C LEU A 124 -2.73 13.41 3.10
N PRO A 125 -3.73 14.15 3.60
CA PRO A 125 -4.75 14.76 2.75
C PRO A 125 -4.15 15.79 1.78
N ILE A 126 -4.80 15.97 0.62
CA ILE A 126 -4.48 16.98 -0.40
C ILE A 126 -5.42 18.19 -0.27
#